data_AF-A0A7Y4QHR5-F1
#
_entry.id   AF-A0A7Y4QHR5-F1
#
_cell.length_a   1.000
_cell.length_b   1.000
_cell.length_c   1.000
_cell.angle_alpha   90.00
_cell.angle_beta   90.00
_cell.angle_gamma   90.00
#
_symmetry.space_group_name_H-M   'P 1'
#
loop_
_entity.id
_entity.type
_entity.pdbx_description
1 polymer ?
#
loop_
_entity_poly.entity_id
_entity_poly.type
_entity_poly.pdbx_seq_one_letter_code
_entity_poly.pdbx_strand_id
1 'polypeptide(L)'
;MRIFNLLLLLVSGVAASAAESWPAVLTGMPLAGNPNVLNHSNCAQVVLSAFQSNATVKALIFMPGATDELYFFRRVNVELTNTSPTLFDAISTLTNKSHLRVAFRDPFLLIYSEEDLLELNIEIKHTATVEKLKAGKPLSHLMFLDSDWDKMLGVIQPSIKTSLEPWTKTRASWHFYRHTFAGWNLTPWETLEAAALAGKTQFRVNRHSVRFELDPRFGSLPKLEQFPPKR
;
A
#
# COMPACT_ATOMS: atom_id res chain seq x y z
N MET A 1 -65.14 20.03 -20.52
CA MET A 1 -64.58 21.02 -19.57
C MET A 1 -63.93 20.26 -18.42
N ARG A 2 -62.60 20.40 -18.21
CA ARG A 2 -61.73 19.88 -17.11
C ARG A 2 -61.55 18.35 -17.07
N ILE A 3 -60.51 17.74 -17.66
CA ILE A 3 -59.08 17.67 -17.27
C ILE A 3 -58.90 17.39 -15.77
N PHE A 4 -58.44 16.19 -15.42
CA PHE A 4 -57.50 15.96 -14.33
C PHE A 4 -56.68 14.68 -14.60
N ASN A 5 -55.53 14.87 -15.23
CA ASN A 5 -54.43 13.91 -15.26
C ASN A 5 -53.79 13.90 -13.86
N LEU A 6 -53.67 12.73 -13.24
CA LEU A 6 -52.80 12.55 -12.07
C LEU A 6 -51.64 11.64 -12.48
N LEU A 7 -50.58 12.27 -12.99
CA LEU A 7 -49.30 11.61 -13.24
C LEU A 7 -48.51 11.60 -11.92
N LEU A 8 -48.47 10.46 -11.24
CA LEU A 8 -47.67 10.28 -10.03
C LEU A 8 -46.21 10.07 -10.42
N LEU A 9 -45.42 11.16 -10.42
CA LEU A 9 -43.97 11.12 -10.56
C LEU A 9 -43.36 10.56 -9.26
N LEU A 10 -43.08 9.26 -9.25
CA LEU A 10 -42.16 8.63 -8.31
C LEU A 10 -40.75 9.12 -8.64
N VAL A 11 -40.33 10.21 -8.00
CA VAL A 11 -38.93 10.62 -7.96
C VAL A 11 -38.21 9.63 -7.06
N SER A 12 -37.68 8.57 -7.67
CA SER A 12 -36.69 7.71 -7.03
C SER A 12 -35.45 8.55 -6.79
N GLY A 13 -35.35 9.13 -5.59
CA GLY A 13 -34.12 9.74 -5.10
C GLY A 13 -33.06 8.65 -5.01
N VAL A 14 -32.26 8.51 -6.07
CA VAL A 14 -30.97 7.83 -5.98
C VAL A 14 -30.14 8.72 -5.08
N ALA A 15 -30.13 8.42 -3.78
CA ALA A 15 -29.13 8.94 -2.87
C ALA A 15 -27.79 8.42 -3.39
N ALA A 16 -27.11 9.23 -4.20
CA ALA A 16 -25.70 9.07 -4.46
C ALA A 16 -25.02 9.21 -3.10
N SER A 17 -24.79 8.09 -2.42
CA SER A 17 -23.92 8.05 -1.25
C SER A 17 -22.56 8.53 -1.75
N ALA A 18 -22.21 9.78 -1.46
CA ALA A 18 -20.85 10.24 -1.65
C ALA A 18 -19.95 9.25 -0.90
N ALA A 19 -18.99 8.64 -1.61
CA ALA A 19 -18.04 7.75 -0.97
C ALA A 19 -17.34 8.53 0.16
N GLU A 20 -17.29 7.93 1.34
CA GLU A 20 -16.66 8.56 2.51
C GLU A 20 -15.21 8.91 2.16
N SER A 21 -14.79 10.15 2.45
CA SER A 21 -13.44 10.59 2.16
C SER A 21 -12.43 9.83 3.03
N TRP A 22 -11.22 9.58 2.51
CA TRP A 22 -10.21 8.85 3.27
C TRP A 22 -9.90 9.49 4.64
N PRO A 23 -9.87 10.83 4.84
CA PRO A 23 -9.67 11.40 6.18
C PRO A 23 -10.77 11.02 7.17
N ALA A 24 -12.03 11.04 6.72
CA ALA A 24 -13.18 10.70 7.54
C ALA A 24 -13.12 9.23 7.99
N VAL A 25 -12.83 8.32 7.06
CA VAL A 25 -12.64 6.89 7.34
C VAL A 25 -11.57 6.67 8.41
N LEU A 26 -10.41 7.33 8.29
CA LEU A 26 -9.29 7.13 9.21
C LEU A 26 -9.51 7.78 10.59
N THR A 27 -10.41 8.76 10.69
CA THR A 27 -10.82 9.34 11.99
C THR A 27 -11.58 8.30 12.83
N GLY A 28 -12.25 7.35 12.20
CA GLY A 28 -12.93 6.24 12.89
C GLY A 28 -12.00 5.13 13.40
N MET A 29 -10.69 5.20 13.16
CA MET A 29 -9.74 4.13 13.46
C MET A 29 -8.82 4.52 14.64
N PRO A 30 -9.11 4.08 15.88
CA PRO A 30 -8.30 4.44 17.04
C PRO A 30 -6.91 3.77 17.01
N LEU A 31 -5.88 4.46 17.50
CA LEU A 31 -4.57 3.86 17.72
C LEU A 31 -4.59 2.96 18.96
N ALA A 32 -4.11 1.72 18.83
CA ALA A 32 -3.97 0.82 19.96
C ALA A 32 -2.88 1.31 20.94
N GLY A 33 -3.15 1.22 22.25
CA GLY A 33 -2.16 1.51 23.29
C GLY A 33 -1.87 2.99 23.56
N ASN A 34 -2.57 3.92 22.91
CA ASN A 34 -2.44 5.38 23.08
C ASN A 34 -0.97 5.84 23.12
N PRO A 35 -0.21 5.66 22.02
CA PRO A 35 1.18 6.08 21.99
C PRO A 35 1.26 7.62 22.07
N ASN A 36 2.11 8.12 22.96
CA ASN A 36 2.35 9.57 23.07
C ASN A 36 3.37 10.07 22.05
N VAL A 37 4.16 9.16 21.46
CA VAL A 37 5.21 9.48 20.48
C VAL A 37 5.23 8.42 19.38
N LEU A 38 5.33 8.86 18.13
CA LEU A 38 5.66 8.05 16.97
C LEU A 38 7.11 8.27 16.57
N ASN A 39 7.88 7.19 16.45
CA ASN A 39 9.29 7.24 16.06
C ASN A 39 9.70 6.00 15.24
N HIS A 40 10.98 5.92 14.88
CA HIS A 40 11.53 4.80 14.09
C HIS A 40 11.24 3.39 14.64
N SER A 41 11.02 3.23 15.94
CA SER A 41 10.83 1.92 16.58
C SER A 41 9.37 1.44 16.58
N ASN A 42 8.40 2.36 16.55
CA ASN A 42 6.99 2.02 16.74
C ASN A 42 6.06 2.53 15.62
N CYS A 43 6.48 3.53 14.84
CA CYS A 43 5.58 4.28 13.95
C CYS A 43 4.86 3.36 12.96
N ALA A 44 5.61 2.58 12.16
CA ALA A 44 5.01 1.70 11.17
C ALA A 44 4.08 0.65 11.80
N GLN A 45 4.49 0.04 12.92
CA GLN A 45 3.68 -0.95 13.63
C GLN A 45 2.38 -0.33 14.14
N VAL A 46 2.44 0.80 14.84
CA VAL A 46 1.27 1.49 15.39
C VAL A 46 0.31 1.91 14.29
N VAL A 47 0.82 2.58 13.26
CA VAL A 47 0.03 3.12 12.15
C VAL A 47 -0.63 1.99 11.36
N LEU A 48 0.11 0.95 11.00
CA LEU A 48 -0.42 -0.15 10.20
C LEU A 48 -1.34 -1.08 11.00
N SER A 49 -1.13 -1.26 12.31
CA SER A 49 -2.04 -2.05 13.14
C SER A 49 -3.36 -1.33 13.46
N ALA A 50 -3.39 -0.01 13.42
CA ALA A 50 -4.63 0.75 13.56
C ALA A 50 -5.49 0.70 12.29
N PHE A 51 -4.91 0.34 11.14
CA PHE A 51 -5.62 0.33 9.86
C PHE A 51 -6.63 -0.82 9.76
N GLN A 52 -7.90 -0.45 9.55
CA GLN A 52 -9.03 -1.37 9.52
C GLN A 52 -9.65 -1.46 8.12
N SER A 53 -10.33 -2.58 7.84
CA SER A 53 -11.05 -2.76 6.58
C SER A 53 -12.13 -1.70 6.40
N ASN A 54 -12.17 -1.11 5.20
CA ASN A 54 -13.14 -0.08 4.82
C ASN A 54 -13.28 -0.07 3.28
N ALA A 55 -14.20 0.74 2.75
CA ALA A 55 -14.50 0.78 1.32
C ALA A 55 -13.62 1.75 0.50
N THR A 56 -12.97 2.71 1.15
CA THR A 56 -12.27 3.83 0.48
C THR A 56 -10.78 3.57 0.33
N VAL A 57 -10.11 3.20 1.41
CA VAL A 57 -8.68 2.89 1.46
C VAL A 57 -8.54 1.40 1.69
N LYS A 58 -8.09 0.67 0.69
CA LYS A 58 -7.86 -0.78 0.79
C LYS A 58 -6.45 -1.12 1.27
N ALA A 59 -5.48 -0.24 1.09
CA ALA A 59 -4.15 -0.41 1.68
C ALA A 59 -3.54 0.91 2.15
N LEU A 60 -2.81 0.85 3.27
CA LEU A 60 -1.93 1.89 3.77
C LEU A 60 -0.48 1.44 3.56
N ILE A 61 0.26 2.20 2.76
CA ILE A 61 1.59 1.81 2.29
C ILE A 61 2.62 2.85 2.74
N PHE A 62 3.65 2.41 3.48
CA PHE A 62 4.87 3.19 3.61
C PHE A 62 5.73 2.92 2.37
N MET A 63 5.85 3.93 1.52
CA MET A 63 6.74 3.90 0.36
C MET A 63 8.19 3.82 0.83
N PRO A 64 9.12 3.28 0.03
CA PRO A 64 10.46 3.02 0.52
C PRO A 64 11.22 4.25 1.02
N GLY A 65 11.06 5.43 0.39
CA GLY A 65 11.62 6.67 0.91
C GLY A 65 11.09 7.04 2.29
N ALA A 66 9.80 6.79 2.56
CA ALA A 66 9.25 6.93 3.91
C ALA A 66 9.83 5.91 4.90
N THR A 67 10.08 4.66 4.46
CA THR A 67 10.75 3.67 5.30
C THR A 67 12.22 4.01 5.55
N ASP A 68 12.90 4.68 4.63
CA ASP A 68 14.27 5.18 4.82
C ASP A 68 14.30 6.29 5.88
N GLU A 69 13.35 7.24 5.83
CA GLU A 69 13.17 8.28 6.86
C GLU A 69 12.91 7.69 8.26
N LEU A 70 12.17 6.57 8.31
CA LEU A 70 11.90 5.84 9.55
C LEU A 70 13.12 5.05 10.03
N TYR A 71 13.59 4.07 9.27
CA TYR A 71 14.51 3.05 9.78
C TYR A 71 15.99 3.42 9.59
N PHE A 72 16.31 4.05 8.46
CA PHE A 72 17.68 4.37 8.09
C PHE A 72 18.13 5.71 8.66
N PHE A 73 17.43 6.79 8.32
CA PHE A 73 17.75 8.13 8.82
C PHE A 73 17.25 8.39 10.24
N ARG A 74 16.22 7.65 10.68
CA ARG A 74 15.61 7.75 12.03
C ARG A 74 15.20 9.17 12.40
N ARG A 75 14.73 9.94 11.42
CA ARG A 75 14.34 11.36 11.61
C ARG A 75 12.92 11.52 12.12
N VAL A 76 12.11 10.48 12.03
CA VAL A 76 10.75 10.50 12.58
C VAL A 76 10.80 10.42 14.10
N ASN A 77 10.38 11.51 14.75
CA ASN A 77 10.11 11.57 16.18
C ASN A 77 9.03 12.63 16.43
N VAL A 78 7.79 12.19 16.63
CA VAL A 78 6.61 13.05 16.59
C VAL A 78 5.70 12.79 17.78
N GLU A 79 5.41 13.82 18.56
CA GLU A 79 4.48 13.75 19.69
C GLU A 79 3.02 13.81 19.25
N LEU A 80 2.20 12.90 19.78
CA LEU A 80 0.75 12.88 19.66
C LEU A 80 0.14 13.52 20.91
N THR A 81 -0.56 14.63 20.73
CA THR A 81 -1.10 15.42 21.85
C THR A 81 -2.52 15.04 22.25
N ASN A 82 -3.22 14.29 21.40
CA ASN A 82 -4.60 13.88 21.65
C ASN A 82 -4.64 12.76 22.70
N THR A 83 -5.59 12.81 23.63
CA THR A 83 -5.77 11.78 24.68
C THR A 83 -6.16 10.41 24.10
N SER A 84 -6.79 10.39 22.92
CA SER A 84 -7.18 9.17 22.21
C SER A 84 -6.95 9.37 20.72
N PRO A 85 -5.69 9.29 20.27
CA PRO A 85 -5.34 9.60 18.90
C PRO A 85 -5.92 8.56 17.93
N THR A 86 -6.38 9.06 16.78
CA THR A 86 -6.86 8.24 15.66
C THR A 86 -5.74 8.00 14.64
N LEU A 87 -5.96 7.11 13.68
CA LEU A 87 -5.06 6.89 12.56
C LEU A 87 -4.93 8.15 11.70
N PHE A 88 -6.01 8.92 11.54
CA PHE A 88 -5.93 10.23 10.89
C PHE A 88 -5.03 11.20 11.66
N ASP A 89 -5.18 11.29 12.99
CA ASP A 89 -4.32 12.15 13.82
C ASP A 89 -2.85 11.75 13.71
N ALA A 90 -2.56 10.45 13.71
CA ALA A 90 -1.21 9.93 13.53
C ALA A 90 -0.61 10.38 12.20
N ILE A 91 -1.31 10.14 11.09
CA ILE A 91 -0.84 10.48 9.75
C ILE A 91 -0.70 12.00 9.60
N SER A 92 -1.70 12.78 10.04
CA SER A 92 -1.65 14.24 9.98
C SER A 92 -0.47 14.80 10.76
N THR A 93 -0.24 14.31 11.98
CA THR A 93 0.87 14.75 12.82
C THR A 93 2.21 14.35 12.19
N LEU A 94 2.34 13.13 11.65
CA LEU A 94 3.53 12.68 10.93
C LEU A 94 3.84 13.60 9.75
N THR A 95 2.86 13.89 8.89
CA THR A 95 3.09 14.71 7.69
C THR A 95 3.35 16.19 8.00
N ASN A 96 2.81 16.71 9.11
CA ASN A 96 3.02 18.09 9.52
C ASN A 96 4.37 18.33 10.21
N LYS A 97 4.93 17.31 10.87
CA LYS A 97 6.14 17.42 11.70
C LYS A 97 7.33 16.63 11.16
N SER A 98 7.28 16.14 9.92
CA SER A 98 8.39 15.41 9.30
C SER A 98 8.51 15.68 7.79
N HIS A 99 9.48 15.03 7.15
CA HIS A 99 9.66 15.05 5.69
C HIS A 99 8.65 14.16 4.95
N LEU A 100 7.81 13.42 5.69
CA LEU A 100 6.80 12.55 5.10
C LEU A 100 5.62 13.36 4.56
N ARG A 101 5.00 12.80 3.53
CA ARG A 101 3.80 13.29 2.88
C ARG A 101 2.79 12.16 2.74
N VAL A 102 1.54 12.52 2.44
CA VAL A 102 0.47 11.56 2.18
C VAL A 102 -0.19 11.84 0.85
N ALA A 103 -0.42 10.80 0.06
CA ALA A 103 -1.15 10.87 -1.20
C ALA A 103 -2.17 9.73 -1.27
N PHE A 104 -3.39 10.05 -1.69
CA PHE A 104 -4.40 9.04 -1.99
C PHE A 104 -4.38 8.73 -3.48
N ARG A 105 -4.00 7.50 -3.82
CA ARG A 105 -4.05 6.93 -5.16
C ARG A 105 -4.99 5.75 -5.09
N ASP A 106 -6.25 5.93 -5.46
CA ASP A 106 -7.29 4.91 -5.32
C ASP A 106 -6.81 3.50 -5.74
N PRO A 107 -6.95 2.47 -4.88
CA PRO A 107 -7.53 2.46 -3.52
C PRO A 107 -6.48 2.54 -2.38
N PHE A 108 -5.29 3.09 -2.65
CA PHE A 108 -4.14 3.12 -1.75
C PHE A 108 -3.92 4.50 -1.11
N LEU A 109 -3.62 4.50 0.18
CA LEU A 109 -3.06 5.67 0.86
C LEU A 109 -1.56 5.47 1.02
N LEU A 110 -0.79 6.37 0.41
CA LEU A 110 0.67 6.30 0.35
C LEU A 110 1.25 7.29 1.34
N ILE A 111 2.08 6.80 2.27
CA ILE A 111 2.97 7.62 3.09
C ILE A 111 4.34 7.58 2.41
N TYR A 112 4.84 8.73 2.00
CA TYR A 112 5.98 8.82 1.08
C TYR A 112 6.94 9.96 1.45
N SER A 113 8.18 9.90 0.97
CA SER A 113 9.10 11.04 0.96
C SER A 113 9.20 11.64 -0.44
N GLU A 114 9.75 12.85 -0.57
CA GLU A 114 9.82 13.56 -1.87
C GLU A 114 10.66 12.82 -2.95
N GLU A 115 11.43 11.80 -2.56
CA GLU A 115 12.20 10.94 -3.47
C GLU A 115 11.39 9.77 -4.05
N ASP A 116 10.19 9.50 -3.54
CA ASP A 116 9.35 8.39 -3.98
C ASP A 116 8.60 8.71 -5.28
N LEU A 117 8.59 7.76 -6.22
CA LEU A 117 7.70 7.79 -7.38
C LEU A 117 6.36 7.15 -7.01
N LEU A 118 5.29 7.94 -7.11
CA LEU A 118 3.93 7.50 -6.74
C LEU A 118 3.23 6.71 -7.85
N GLU A 119 3.77 6.75 -9.05
CA GLU A 119 3.24 6.06 -10.22
C GLU A 119 3.92 4.72 -10.44
N LEU A 120 3.13 3.69 -10.73
CA LEU A 120 3.64 2.38 -11.09
C LEU A 120 4.05 2.31 -12.54
N ASN A 121 5.19 1.66 -12.79
CA ASN A 121 5.55 1.21 -14.13
C ASN A 121 5.12 -0.26 -14.28
N ILE A 122 4.08 -0.49 -15.09
CA ILE A 122 3.51 -1.83 -15.29
C ILE A 122 3.52 -2.16 -16.78
N GLU A 123 4.20 -3.24 -17.14
CA GLU A 123 4.26 -3.69 -18.53
C GLU A 123 3.33 -4.87 -18.76
N ILE A 124 2.30 -4.69 -19.59
CA ILE A 124 1.31 -5.74 -19.88
C ILE A 124 1.67 -6.42 -21.20
N LYS A 125 2.11 -7.68 -21.14
CA LYS A 125 2.32 -8.54 -22.33
C LYS A 125 1.16 -9.49 -22.57
N HIS A 126 0.31 -9.75 -21.58
CA HIS A 126 -0.80 -10.68 -21.71
C HIS A 126 -2.05 -10.24 -20.95
N THR A 127 -2.97 -9.60 -21.67
CA THR A 127 -4.22 -9.03 -21.12
C THR A 127 -5.08 -10.04 -20.37
N ALA A 128 -5.22 -11.27 -20.87
CA ALA A 128 -6.03 -12.28 -20.19
C ALA A 128 -5.46 -12.72 -18.83
N THR A 129 -4.15 -12.53 -18.59
CA THR A 129 -3.60 -12.72 -17.23
C THR A 129 -4.03 -11.56 -16.33
N VAL A 130 -3.99 -10.32 -16.82
CA VAL A 130 -4.44 -9.13 -16.08
C VAL A 130 -5.89 -9.28 -15.65
N GLU A 131 -6.78 -9.65 -16.56
CA GLU A 131 -8.20 -9.81 -16.24
C GLU A 131 -8.43 -10.90 -15.17
N LYS A 132 -7.67 -12.01 -15.22
CA LYS A 132 -7.71 -13.04 -14.18
C LYS A 132 -7.20 -12.54 -12.83
N LEU A 133 -6.17 -11.69 -12.82
CA LEU A 133 -5.63 -11.10 -11.59
C LEU A 133 -6.62 -10.11 -10.97
N LYS A 134 -7.28 -9.29 -11.80
CA LYS A 134 -8.31 -8.33 -11.34
C LYS A 134 -9.57 -9.03 -10.83
N ALA A 135 -10.01 -10.10 -11.50
CA ALA A 135 -11.17 -10.90 -11.09
C ALA A 135 -10.87 -11.95 -10.01
N GLY A 136 -9.61 -12.05 -9.56
CA GLY A 136 -9.19 -13.04 -8.57
C GLY A 136 -9.81 -12.78 -7.20
N LYS A 137 -9.95 -13.86 -6.40
CA LYS A 137 -10.49 -13.76 -5.04
C LYS A 137 -9.63 -12.79 -4.20
N PRO A 138 -10.24 -11.77 -3.56
CA PRO A 138 -9.51 -10.88 -2.69
C PRO A 138 -8.83 -11.58 -1.51
N LEU A 139 -7.63 -11.14 -1.18
CA LEU A 139 -6.89 -11.52 0.01
C LEU A 139 -7.46 -10.71 1.19
N SER A 140 -7.86 -11.40 2.27
CA SER A 140 -8.63 -10.81 3.37
C SER A 140 -7.86 -9.74 4.12
N HIS A 141 -6.65 -10.07 4.58
CA HIS A 141 -5.76 -9.15 5.29
C HIS A 141 -4.30 -9.49 4.98
N LEU A 142 -3.52 -8.46 4.66
CA LEU A 142 -2.08 -8.52 4.51
C LEU A 142 -1.46 -7.48 5.43
N MET A 143 -0.40 -7.86 6.13
CA MET A 143 0.38 -6.94 6.94
C MET A 143 1.84 -7.32 6.88
N PHE A 144 2.64 -6.42 6.35
CA PHE A 144 4.08 -6.54 6.23
C PHE A 144 4.73 -5.37 6.95
N LEU A 145 5.67 -5.68 7.82
CA LEU A 145 6.49 -4.72 8.53
C LEU A 145 7.94 -5.06 8.21
N ASP A 146 8.62 -4.15 7.50
CA ASP A 146 10.02 -4.31 7.10
C ASP A 146 10.31 -5.74 6.58
N SER A 147 9.47 -6.23 5.66
CA SER A 147 9.54 -7.63 5.20
C SER A 147 10.20 -7.72 3.84
N ASP A 148 11.17 -8.62 3.70
CA ASP A 148 11.77 -8.91 2.39
C ASP A 148 10.77 -9.59 1.43
N TRP A 149 11.16 -9.62 0.16
CA TRP A 149 10.39 -10.25 -0.91
C TRP A 149 10.07 -11.71 -0.62
N ASP A 150 11.01 -12.50 -0.09
CA ASP A 150 10.82 -13.94 0.11
C ASP A 150 9.71 -14.21 1.13
N LYS A 151 9.71 -13.47 2.24
CA LYS A 151 8.67 -13.54 3.25
C LYS A 151 7.31 -13.10 2.68
N MET A 152 7.27 -12.01 1.92
CA MET A 152 6.04 -11.54 1.29
C MET A 152 5.51 -12.55 0.27
N LEU A 153 6.39 -13.05 -0.60
CA LEU A 153 6.06 -14.01 -1.64
C LEU A 153 5.47 -15.30 -1.05
N GLY A 154 6.04 -15.80 0.06
CA GLY A 154 5.50 -16.95 0.79
C GLY A 154 4.07 -16.75 1.30
N VAL A 155 3.66 -15.51 1.58
CA VAL A 155 2.30 -15.16 2.03
C VAL A 155 1.33 -14.99 0.84
N ILE A 156 1.74 -14.30 -0.22
CA ILE A 156 0.82 -13.93 -1.31
C ILE A 156 0.71 -14.98 -2.42
N GLN A 157 1.77 -15.74 -2.71
CA GLN A 157 1.81 -16.72 -3.80
C GLN A 157 0.70 -17.80 -3.71
N PRO A 158 0.34 -18.36 -2.53
CA PRO A 158 -0.73 -19.35 -2.44
C PRO A 158 -2.10 -18.82 -2.89
N SER A 159 -2.34 -17.53 -2.74
CA SER A 159 -3.61 -16.88 -3.10
C SER A 159 -3.63 -16.41 -4.56
N ILE A 160 -2.46 -16.21 -5.17
CA ILE A 160 -2.32 -15.71 -6.54
C ILE A 160 -1.95 -16.89 -7.46
N LYS A 161 -2.91 -17.34 -8.28
CA LYS A 161 -2.77 -18.50 -9.19
C LYS A 161 -1.82 -18.29 -10.38
N THR A 162 -1.06 -17.19 -10.37
CA THR A 162 -0.08 -16.83 -11.40
C THR A 162 1.30 -16.95 -10.77
N SER A 163 2.29 -17.45 -11.51
CA SER A 163 3.65 -17.53 -10.97
C SER A 163 4.20 -16.12 -10.73
N LEU A 164 4.72 -15.85 -9.54
CA LEU A 164 5.36 -14.59 -9.22
C LEU A 164 6.89 -14.78 -9.20
N GLU A 165 7.58 -13.97 -9.98
CA GLU A 165 9.03 -13.94 -10.11
C GLU A 165 9.56 -12.61 -9.59
N PRO A 166 10.78 -12.55 -9.02
CA PRO A 166 11.74 -13.63 -8.88
C PRO A 166 11.32 -14.65 -7.81
N TRP A 167 11.77 -15.90 -7.96
CA TRP A 167 11.48 -16.94 -6.95
C TRP A 167 12.28 -16.70 -5.67
N THR A 168 11.80 -17.27 -4.57
CA THR A 168 12.47 -17.16 -3.27
C THR A 168 13.90 -17.67 -3.33
N LYS A 169 14.79 -17.10 -2.52
CA LYS A 169 16.20 -17.52 -2.38
C LYS A 169 17.01 -17.41 -3.67
N THR A 170 16.60 -16.54 -4.59
CA THR A 170 17.38 -16.20 -5.77
C THR A 170 18.13 -14.89 -5.53
N ARG A 171 19.23 -14.66 -6.25
CA ARG A 171 19.92 -13.36 -6.18
C ARG A 171 18.97 -12.21 -6.53
N ALA A 172 18.10 -12.41 -7.52
CA ALA A 172 17.12 -11.42 -7.94
C ALA A 172 16.13 -11.04 -6.83
N SER A 173 15.71 -11.98 -5.98
CA SER A 173 14.79 -11.70 -4.86
C SER A 173 15.39 -10.84 -3.74
N TRP A 174 16.72 -10.70 -3.65
CA TRP A 174 17.37 -9.98 -2.55
C TRP A 174 17.55 -8.48 -2.79
N HIS A 175 17.17 -8.02 -3.98
CA HIS A 175 17.44 -6.65 -4.42
C HIS A 175 16.28 -5.68 -4.23
N PHE A 176 15.13 -6.15 -3.76
CA PHE A 176 13.97 -5.28 -3.54
C PHE A 176 14.05 -4.58 -2.19
N TYR A 177 13.44 -3.39 -2.12
CA TYR A 177 13.23 -2.74 -0.85
C TYR A 177 12.30 -3.57 0.04
N ARG A 178 12.42 -3.33 1.34
CA ARG A 178 11.63 -4.03 2.36
C ARG A 178 10.21 -3.48 2.34
N HIS A 179 9.23 -4.38 2.26
CA HIS A 179 7.82 -4.03 2.12
C HIS A 179 7.24 -3.71 3.49
N THR A 180 6.64 -2.51 3.60
CA THR A 180 5.98 -2.04 4.82
C THR A 180 4.59 -1.50 4.48
N PHE A 181 3.56 -2.34 4.62
CA PHE A 181 2.18 -1.97 4.33
C PHE A 181 1.18 -2.88 5.04
N ALA A 182 -0.05 -2.40 5.18
CA ALA A 182 -1.21 -3.20 5.56
C ALA A 182 -2.34 -3.01 4.55
N GLY A 183 -3.10 -4.07 4.26
CA GLY A 183 -4.14 -4.05 3.26
C GLY A 183 -5.26 -5.05 3.53
N TRP A 184 -6.48 -4.67 3.17
CA TRP A 184 -7.69 -5.47 3.34
C TRP A 184 -8.40 -5.66 2.01
N ASN A 185 -8.90 -6.88 1.77
CA ASN A 185 -9.68 -7.24 0.58
C ASN A 185 -9.02 -6.85 -0.75
N LEU A 186 -7.70 -6.97 -0.82
CA LEU A 186 -6.93 -6.68 -2.04
C LEU A 186 -7.13 -7.83 -3.04
N THR A 187 -7.58 -7.52 -4.24
CA THR A 187 -7.51 -8.45 -5.37
C THR A 187 -6.04 -8.84 -5.61
N PRO A 188 -5.78 -9.96 -6.32
CA PRO A 188 -4.43 -10.27 -6.75
C PRO A 188 -3.77 -9.12 -7.50
N TRP A 189 -4.49 -8.40 -8.35
CA TRP A 189 -3.96 -7.22 -9.04
C TRP A 189 -3.51 -6.11 -8.07
N GLU A 190 -4.39 -5.67 -7.18
CA GLU A 190 -4.07 -4.61 -6.21
C GLU A 190 -2.95 -5.03 -5.24
N THR A 191 -2.85 -6.33 -4.94
CA THR A 191 -1.74 -6.88 -4.13
C THR A 191 -0.40 -6.71 -4.83
N LEU A 192 -0.34 -6.95 -6.15
CA LEU A 192 0.87 -6.75 -6.95
C LEU A 192 1.23 -5.27 -7.06
N GLU A 193 0.23 -4.39 -7.18
CA GLU A 193 0.44 -2.95 -7.19
C GLU A 193 0.97 -2.43 -5.85
N ALA A 194 0.39 -2.87 -4.73
CA ALA A 194 0.85 -2.52 -3.39
C ALA A 194 2.28 -3.03 -3.13
N ALA A 195 2.58 -4.27 -3.53
CA ALA A 195 3.93 -4.82 -3.49
C ALA A 195 4.92 -4.00 -4.32
N ALA A 196 4.53 -3.60 -5.53
CA ALA A 196 5.38 -2.82 -6.42
C ALA A 196 5.75 -1.45 -5.84
N LEU A 197 4.74 -0.73 -5.34
CA LEU A 197 4.90 0.55 -4.65
C LEU A 197 5.81 0.43 -3.42
N ALA A 198 5.54 -0.53 -2.53
CA ALA A 198 6.29 -0.73 -1.30
C ALA A 198 7.71 -1.31 -1.52
N GLY A 199 7.99 -1.85 -2.72
CA GLY A 199 9.27 -2.48 -3.06
C GLY A 199 10.19 -1.64 -3.94
N LYS A 200 9.75 -0.45 -4.41
CA LYS A 200 10.43 0.32 -5.48
C LYS A 200 10.67 -0.53 -6.73
N THR A 201 9.66 -1.32 -7.09
CA THR A 201 9.72 -2.24 -8.23
C THR A 201 8.70 -1.89 -9.30
N GLN A 202 9.00 -2.34 -10.51
CA GLN A 202 8.06 -2.46 -11.60
C GLN A 202 7.68 -3.93 -11.77
N PHE A 203 6.61 -4.21 -12.50
CA PHE A 203 6.33 -5.59 -12.89
C PHE A 203 5.81 -5.72 -14.31
N ARG A 204 6.19 -6.84 -14.93
CA ARG A 204 5.72 -7.26 -16.24
C ARG A 204 4.77 -8.44 -16.11
N VAL A 205 3.61 -8.32 -16.73
CA VAL A 205 2.58 -9.37 -16.78
C VAL A 205 2.75 -10.18 -18.06
N ASN A 206 3.19 -11.42 -17.92
CA ASN A 206 3.32 -12.38 -19.01
C ASN A 206 2.15 -13.37 -19.01
N ARG A 207 2.16 -14.29 -19.98
CA ARG A 207 1.26 -15.43 -19.97
C ARG A 207 1.62 -16.34 -18.78
N HIS A 208 0.70 -16.49 -17.81
CA HIS A 208 0.85 -17.32 -16.60
C HIS A 208 1.94 -16.92 -15.60
N SER A 209 2.66 -15.81 -15.80
CA SER A 209 3.59 -15.29 -14.80
C SER A 209 3.57 -13.76 -14.70
N VAL A 210 3.99 -13.24 -13.55
CA VAL A 210 4.28 -11.84 -13.29
C VAL A 210 5.70 -11.75 -12.78
N ARG A 211 6.53 -10.93 -13.44
CA ARG A 211 7.92 -10.72 -13.05
C ARG A 211 8.11 -9.33 -12.48
N PHE A 212 8.57 -9.26 -11.23
CA PHE A 212 9.03 -8.05 -10.59
C PHE A 212 10.50 -7.80 -10.90
N GLU A 213 10.83 -6.54 -11.13
CA GLU A 213 12.18 -6.04 -11.35
C GLU A 213 12.30 -4.70 -10.64
N LEU A 214 13.51 -4.29 -10.30
CA LEU A 214 13.69 -2.92 -9.81
C LEU A 214 13.27 -1.92 -10.87
N ASP A 215 12.58 -0.88 -10.44
CA ASP A 215 12.17 0.18 -11.34
C ASP A 215 13.39 1.05 -11.69
N PRO A 216 13.80 1.10 -12.98
CA PRO A 216 15.03 1.77 -13.41
C PRO A 216 14.99 3.29 -13.15
N ARG A 217 13.82 3.87 -12.89
CA ARG A 217 13.67 5.30 -12.57
C ARG A 217 14.27 5.67 -11.22
N PHE A 218 14.48 4.71 -10.31
CA PHE A 218 15.14 4.93 -9.02
C PHE A 218 16.68 4.80 -9.08
N GLY A 219 17.26 4.67 -10.28
CA GLY A 219 18.69 4.50 -10.48
C GLY A 219 19.12 3.05 -10.72
N SER A 220 20.41 2.85 -10.97
CA SER A 220 20.97 1.52 -11.24
C SER A 220 21.25 0.74 -9.96
N LEU A 221 21.04 -0.58 -10.01
CA LEU A 221 21.45 -1.53 -8.98
C LEU A 221 22.91 -1.25 -8.53
N PRO A 222 23.19 -1.18 -7.22
CA PRO A 222 24.56 -1.23 -6.75
C PRO A 222 25.20 -2.50 -7.29
N LYS A 223 26.31 -2.38 -8.04
CA LYS A 223 27.08 -3.53 -8.49
C LYS A 223 27.74 -4.14 -7.26
N LEU A 224 27.06 -5.08 -6.60
CA LEU A 224 27.66 -5.90 -5.57
C LEU A 224 28.64 -6.85 -6.27
N GLU A 225 29.91 -6.46 -6.33
CA GLU A 225 30.98 -7.27 -6.93
C GLU A 225 31.18 -8.60 -6.19
N GLN A 226 30.82 -8.68 -4.90
CA GLN A 226 30.76 -9.91 -4.10
C GLN A 226 29.93 -9.71 -2.82
N PHE A 227 29.07 -10.69 -2.47
CA PHE A 227 28.47 -10.81 -1.13
C PHE A 227 28.27 -12.30 -0.77
N PRO A 228 28.63 -12.74 0.46
CA PRO A 228 29.25 -11.95 1.52
C PRO A 228 30.71 -11.58 1.18
N PRO A 229 31.27 -10.54 1.82
CA PRO A 229 32.71 -10.29 1.71
C PRO A 229 33.45 -11.56 2.15
N LYS A 230 34.46 -11.97 1.37
CA LYS A 230 35.38 -13.01 1.82
C LYS A 230 35.96 -12.54 3.16
N ARG A 231 35.76 -13.36 4.20
CA ARG A 231 36.41 -13.17 5.50
C ARG A 231 37.92 -13.28 5.35
#